data_AF-A0A1F7VDQ0-F1
#
_entry.id   AF-A0A1F7VDQ0-F1
#
_cell.length_a   1.000
_cell.length_b   1.000
_cell.length_c   1.000
_cell.angle_alpha   90.00
_cell.angle_beta   90.00
_cell.angle_gamma   90.00
#
_symmetry.space_group_name_H-M   'P 1'
#
loop_
_entity.id
_entity.type
_entity.pdbx_description
1 polymer ?
#
loop_
_entity_poly.entity_id
_entity_poly.type
_entity_poly.pdbx_seq_one_letter_code
_entity_poly.pdbx_strand_id
1 'polypeptide(L)'
;MPQDATSKSLGYNRDIFALVGLPPEVLAVAMAKYSRSQEGIKYTIDELTEEKSAAFHEKWVLGYGDASVADMAMVAIALENVSILASKVVEDNRLACFQEKSTRYVPFDPTRHYKPVAILNSHHRALYESTLTMLYDTYQKTVDRMIEWYVAQFPKPADKTEKEFAAKLRARALDVARYYLPTATLTNFGMIMSARALRHCISKLLAHPTAEMRAIGEEIRLAAINPAYNPQAKKLEPLLERLYKNADEKTRKLVEEIHATVQLQIQGAPTLVKHNEPKEYLMEKDKTVRVLAEKILQNVISSDPGLDPGESRNLTDEIPRLRPAPRDSARDDTRRVTFLARPISPEDELVATLLYRGSTLPFTVILERVEKLSPETKQIVIDAVQDKRSDHDWPSREFEVGQYFIFDTLMDYGAFRDLQRHRICTQINQELGVEHGYEIPRDLPDAGLLDEYHEMMERARAAYELIADDLPHEAQYVIP
;
A
#
# COMPACT_ATOMS: atom_id res chain seq x y z
N MET A 1 -32.16 25.58 -2.18
CA MET A 1 -31.64 25.48 -0.80
C MET A 1 -31.72 26.88 -0.17
N PRO A 2 -32.03 27.01 1.12
CA PRO A 2 -32.12 28.33 1.76
C PRO A 2 -30.73 28.97 1.73
N GLN A 3 -30.63 30.20 1.24
CA GLN A 3 -29.42 31.01 1.35
C GLN A 3 -29.20 31.32 2.84
N ASP A 4 -28.17 30.70 3.40
CA ASP A 4 -27.87 30.76 4.82
C ASP A 4 -27.40 32.16 5.23
N ALA A 5 -27.82 32.61 6.41
CA ALA A 5 -27.67 33.98 6.92
C ALA A 5 -26.20 34.44 7.11
N THR A 6 -25.23 33.57 6.82
CA THR A 6 -23.78 33.81 6.94
C THR A 6 -23.17 34.58 5.77
N SER A 7 -23.81 34.69 4.60
CA SER A 7 -23.22 35.46 3.48
C SER A 7 -23.30 36.98 3.67
N LYS A 8 -24.25 37.46 4.48
CA LYS A 8 -24.52 38.91 4.67
C LYS A 8 -23.38 39.68 5.35
N SER A 9 -22.42 39.02 6.01
CA SER A 9 -21.33 39.69 6.74
C SER A 9 -20.02 39.86 5.95
N LEU A 10 -19.87 39.19 4.80
CA LEU A 10 -18.59 39.15 4.06
C LEU A 10 -18.49 40.19 2.93
N GLY A 11 -19.59 40.84 2.54
CA GLY A 11 -19.63 41.76 1.40
C GLY A 11 -19.60 41.08 0.02
N TYR A 12 -19.61 39.74 -0.02
CA TYR A 12 -19.71 38.94 -1.24
C TYR A 12 -20.44 37.61 -0.98
N ASN A 13 -21.02 37.03 -2.03
CA ASN A 13 -21.66 35.71 -1.94
C ASN A 13 -20.60 34.61 -2.07
N ARG A 14 -20.38 33.86 -0.98
CA ARG A 14 -19.54 32.65 -0.98
C ARG A 14 -20.35 31.46 -1.50
N ASP A 15 -19.91 30.84 -2.59
CA ASP A 15 -20.51 29.62 -3.17
C ASP A 15 -19.50 28.46 -3.04
N ILE A 16 -19.73 27.53 -2.11
CA ILE A 16 -18.89 26.33 -1.87
C ILE A 16 -19.77 25.11 -2.08
N PHE A 17 -19.42 24.26 -3.04
CA PHE A 17 -20.19 23.07 -3.41
C PHE A 17 -19.28 21.97 -3.97
N ALA A 18 -19.75 20.72 -3.93
CA ALA A 18 -19.05 19.57 -4.51
C ALA A 18 -19.46 19.36 -5.98
N LEU A 19 -18.54 18.82 -6.77
CA LEU A 19 -18.76 18.40 -8.16
C LEU A 19 -18.77 16.88 -8.26
N VAL A 20 -19.68 16.32 -9.05
CA VAL A 20 -19.79 14.89 -9.33
C VAL A 20 -20.37 14.68 -10.73
N GLY A 21 -20.10 13.52 -11.35
CA GLY A 21 -20.70 13.13 -12.63
C GLY A 21 -19.87 13.46 -13.87
N LEU A 22 -18.62 13.90 -13.70
CA LEU A 22 -17.67 14.09 -14.81
C LEU A 22 -16.64 12.96 -14.86
N PRO A 23 -16.19 12.53 -16.06
CA PRO A 23 -15.02 11.69 -16.21
C PRO A 23 -13.79 12.29 -15.49
N PRO A 24 -12.88 11.47 -14.92
CA PRO A 24 -11.74 11.99 -14.15
C PRO A 24 -10.85 12.96 -14.95
N GLU A 25 -10.58 12.69 -16.23
CA GLU A 25 -9.78 13.59 -17.08
C GLU A 25 -10.49 14.93 -17.34
N VAL A 26 -11.80 14.91 -17.57
CA VAL A 26 -12.61 16.11 -17.81
C VAL A 26 -12.65 16.97 -16.54
N LEU A 27 -12.83 16.34 -15.38
CA LEU A 27 -12.80 17.03 -14.09
C LEU A 27 -11.44 17.70 -13.84
N ALA A 28 -10.34 17.00 -14.14
CA ALA A 28 -8.99 17.55 -14.02
C ALA A 28 -8.78 18.78 -14.91
N VAL A 29 -9.23 18.73 -16.17
CA VAL A 29 -9.16 19.88 -17.10
C VAL A 29 -10.06 21.02 -16.66
N ALA A 30 -11.26 20.72 -16.15
CA ALA A 30 -12.17 21.72 -15.60
C ALA A 30 -11.51 22.50 -14.46
N MET A 31 -10.89 21.81 -13.51
CA MET A 31 -10.16 22.45 -12.40
C MET A 31 -8.96 23.26 -12.89
N ALA A 32 -8.19 22.72 -13.84
CA ALA A 32 -7.04 23.43 -14.41
C ALA A 32 -7.45 24.72 -15.12
N LYS A 33 -8.48 24.68 -15.97
CA LYS A 33 -9.00 25.88 -16.66
C LYS A 33 -9.64 26.86 -15.69
N TYR A 34 -10.44 26.37 -14.74
CA TYR A 34 -11.10 27.20 -13.74
C TYR A 34 -10.09 28.01 -12.91
N SER A 35 -8.94 27.42 -12.57
CA SER A 35 -7.87 28.13 -11.84
C SER A 35 -7.33 29.39 -12.53
N ARG A 36 -7.59 29.53 -13.84
CA ARG A 36 -7.15 30.65 -14.69
C ARG A 36 -8.33 31.44 -15.28
N SER A 37 -9.57 31.12 -14.90
CA SER A 37 -10.79 31.73 -15.42
C SER A 37 -11.27 32.89 -14.53
N GLN A 38 -11.91 33.89 -15.14
CA GLN A 38 -12.69 34.91 -14.41
C GLN A 38 -14.13 34.46 -14.14
N GLU A 39 -14.60 33.45 -14.86
CA GLU A 39 -15.94 32.86 -14.73
C GLU A 39 -15.96 31.73 -13.70
N GLY A 40 -17.15 31.45 -13.15
CA GLY A 40 -17.36 30.33 -12.24
C GLY A 40 -17.18 28.96 -12.93
N ILE A 41 -16.79 27.94 -12.15
CA ILE A 41 -16.50 26.60 -12.66
C ILE A 41 -17.67 25.95 -13.41
N LYS A 42 -18.93 26.29 -13.08
CA LYS A 42 -20.13 25.79 -13.77
C LYS A 42 -20.09 26.13 -15.27
N TYR A 43 -19.70 27.36 -15.63
CA TYR A 43 -19.54 27.77 -17.03
C TYR A 43 -18.35 27.08 -17.71
N THR A 44 -17.26 26.87 -16.98
CA THR A 44 -16.07 26.19 -17.53
C THR A 44 -16.38 24.74 -17.91
N ILE A 45 -17.20 24.06 -17.11
CA ILE A 45 -17.60 22.66 -17.34
C ILE A 45 -18.47 22.54 -18.59
N ASP A 46 -19.42 23.45 -18.80
CA ASP A 46 -20.36 23.42 -19.94
C ASP A 46 -19.65 23.47 -21.30
N GLU A 47 -18.43 24.01 -21.37
CA GLU A 47 -17.65 24.10 -22.61
C GLU A 47 -16.76 22.88 -22.89
N LEU A 48 -16.62 21.97 -21.93
CA LEU A 48 -15.70 20.83 -21.99
C LEU A 48 -16.36 19.59 -22.58
N THR A 49 -15.60 18.89 -23.42
CA THR A 49 -15.90 17.54 -23.89
C THR A 49 -14.72 16.63 -23.57
N GLU A 50 -14.90 15.32 -23.71
CA GLU A 50 -13.80 14.36 -23.54
C GLU A 50 -12.66 14.63 -24.54
N GLU A 51 -12.99 14.92 -25.81
CA GLU A 51 -11.99 15.18 -26.86
C GLU A 51 -11.19 16.46 -26.58
N LYS A 52 -11.88 17.54 -26.18
CA LYS A 52 -11.21 18.79 -25.80
C LYS A 52 -10.30 18.59 -24.58
N SER A 53 -10.71 17.73 -23.65
CA SER A 53 -9.95 17.43 -22.44
C SER A 53 -8.73 16.56 -22.74
N ALA A 54 -8.87 15.54 -23.58
CA ALA A 54 -7.76 14.72 -24.05
C ALA A 54 -6.72 15.57 -24.81
N ALA A 55 -7.15 16.43 -25.74
CA ALA A 55 -6.25 17.33 -26.47
C ALA A 55 -5.52 18.32 -25.53
N PHE A 56 -6.17 18.74 -24.44
CA PHE A 56 -5.55 19.56 -23.40
C PHE A 56 -4.45 18.78 -22.67
N HIS A 57 -4.72 17.55 -22.24
CA HIS A 57 -3.74 16.70 -21.54
C HIS A 57 -2.52 16.38 -22.41
N GLU A 58 -2.73 16.05 -23.69
CA GLU A 58 -1.65 15.83 -24.65
C GLU A 58 -0.70 17.03 -24.74
N LYS A 59 -1.27 18.22 -24.93
CA LYS A 59 -0.49 19.43 -25.08
C LYS A 59 0.22 19.80 -23.78
N TRP A 60 -0.51 19.92 -22.67
CA TRP A 60 -0.03 20.57 -21.45
C TRP A 60 0.58 19.61 -20.44
N VAL A 61 -0.04 18.45 -20.23
CA VAL A 61 0.44 17.50 -19.21
C VAL A 61 1.58 16.64 -19.75
N LEU A 62 1.42 16.09 -20.96
CA LEU A 62 2.45 15.26 -21.59
C LEU A 62 3.52 16.12 -22.29
N GLY A 63 3.11 17.17 -23.01
CA GLY A 63 4.03 18.03 -23.77
C GLY A 63 4.84 19.02 -22.90
N TYR A 64 4.18 19.80 -22.04
CA TYR A 64 4.84 20.82 -21.19
C TYR A 64 5.26 20.30 -19.81
N GLY A 65 4.80 19.12 -19.40
CA GLY A 65 5.16 18.53 -18.11
C GLY A 65 4.41 19.11 -16.90
N ASP A 66 3.25 19.75 -17.11
CA ASP A 66 2.35 20.24 -16.04
C ASP A 66 1.67 19.06 -15.30
N ALA A 67 2.47 18.19 -14.68
CA ALA A 67 2.05 16.91 -14.13
C ALA A 67 1.04 17.04 -12.98
N SER A 68 0.97 18.20 -12.31
CA SER A 68 0.03 18.44 -11.20
C SER A 68 -1.43 18.47 -11.65
N VAL A 69 -1.73 18.71 -12.93
CA VAL A 69 -3.11 18.60 -13.44
C VAL A 69 -3.59 17.15 -13.34
N ALA A 70 -2.70 16.18 -13.57
CA ALA A 70 -3.02 14.76 -13.45
C ALA A 70 -3.28 14.30 -12.00
N ASP A 71 -2.93 15.11 -11.00
CA ASP A 71 -3.27 14.81 -9.60
C ASP A 71 -4.77 14.96 -9.32
N MET A 72 -5.50 15.75 -10.13
CA MET A 72 -6.94 15.95 -10.00
C MET A 72 -7.78 14.83 -10.63
N ALA A 73 -7.17 13.98 -11.46
CA ALA A 73 -7.84 12.83 -12.07
C ALA A 73 -7.71 11.60 -11.16
N MET A 74 -8.71 11.37 -10.32
CA MET A 74 -8.74 10.22 -9.40
C MET A 74 -9.33 8.99 -10.08
N VAL A 75 -8.60 7.87 -10.04
CA VAL A 75 -9.01 6.59 -10.63
C VAL A 75 -9.21 5.57 -9.51
N ALA A 76 -10.34 4.86 -9.55
CA ALA A 76 -10.64 3.75 -8.65
C ALA A 76 -10.46 2.42 -9.39
N ILE A 77 -9.66 1.51 -8.83
CA ILE A 77 -9.32 0.21 -9.42
C ILE A 77 -9.56 -0.87 -8.37
N ALA A 78 -10.31 -1.92 -8.72
CA ALA A 78 -10.44 -3.12 -7.93
C ALA A 78 -9.46 -4.17 -8.47
N LEU A 79 -8.61 -4.71 -7.60
CA LEU A 79 -7.71 -5.81 -7.90
C LEU A 79 -8.25 -7.06 -7.23
N GLU A 80 -8.52 -8.08 -8.03
CA GLU A 80 -9.01 -9.37 -7.55
C GLU A 80 -8.07 -10.48 -8.00
N ASN A 81 -7.91 -11.49 -7.15
CA ASN A 81 -7.16 -12.70 -7.47
C ASN A 81 -5.66 -12.44 -7.73
N VAL A 82 -5.09 -11.50 -6.99
CA VAL A 82 -3.65 -11.20 -6.98
C VAL A 82 -3.02 -11.80 -5.73
N SER A 83 -1.75 -12.21 -5.77
CA SER A 83 -1.08 -12.76 -4.59
C SER A 83 -0.99 -11.73 -3.45
N ILE A 84 -0.87 -12.21 -2.21
CA ILE A 84 -0.55 -11.35 -1.05
C ILE A 84 0.79 -10.66 -1.28
N LEU A 85 1.76 -11.32 -1.92
CA LEU A 85 3.03 -10.67 -2.28
C LEU A 85 2.81 -9.47 -3.20
N ALA A 86 2.01 -9.63 -4.25
CA ALA A 86 1.67 -8.56 -5.18
C ALA A 86 0.91 -7.41 -4.50
N SER A 87 0.01 -7.71 -3.56
CA SER A 87 -0.70 -6.64 -2.83
C SER A 87 0.28 -5.73 -2.09
N LYS A 88 1.34 -6.28 -1.47
CA LYS A 88 2.35 -5.46 -0.79
C LYS A 88 3.19 -4.62 -1.74
N VAL A 89 3.52 -5.13 -2.93
CA VAL A 89 4.27 -4.35 -3.94
C VAL A 89 3.45 -3.16 -4.45
N VAL A 90 2.14 -3.35 -4.64
CA VAL A 90 1.21 -2.30 -5.08
C VAL A 90 0.95 -1.29 -3.95
N GLU A 91 0.70 -1.77 -2.73
CA GLU A 91 0.41 -0.93 -1.55
C GLU A 91 1.59 -0.07 -1.10
N ASP A 92 2.82 -0.40 -1.52
CA ASP A 92 4.01 0.44 -1.31
C ASP A 92 3.90 1.83 -1.99
N ASN A 93 2.96 2.02 -2.92
CA ASN A 93 2.67 3.33 -3.50
C ASN A 93 1.90 4.23 -2.52
N ARG A 94 2.65 5.04 -1.74
CA ARG A 94 2.13 5.88 -0.66
C ARG A 94 1.03 6.88 -1.06
N LEU A 95 1.06 7.39 -2.29
CA LEU A 95 0.11 8.39 -2.80
C LEU A 95 -1.17 7.75 -3.36
N ALA A 96 -1.80 6.88 -2.56
CA ALA A 96 -3.06 6.22 -2.87
C ALA A 96 -3.80 5.80 -1.61
N CYS A 97 -5.05 5.40 -1.77
CA CYS A 97 -5.89 4.79 -0.75
C CYS A 97 -6.11 3.31 -1.07
N PHE A 98 -5.93 2.44 -0.08
CA PHE A 98 -6.08 1.00 -0.22
C PHE A 98 -7.08 0.44 0.80
N GLN A 99 -7.76 -0.64 0.41
CA GLN A 99 -8.50 -1.48 1.32
C GLN A 99 -8.41 -2.95 0.90
N GLU A 100 -7.64 -3.73 1.65
CA GLU A 100 -7.40 -5.15 1.39
C GLU A 100 -8.30 -6.06 2.23
N LYS A 101 -8.67 -7.21 1.65
CA LYS A 101 -9.31 -8.32 2.35
C LYS A 101 -8.48 -8.75 3.56
N SER A 102 -9.08 -8.68 4.75
CA SER A 102 -8.40 -9.01 6.01
C SER A 102 -8.23 -10.51 6.22
N THR A 103 -7.00 -10.96 6.46
CA THR A 103 -6.68 -12.32 6.93
C THR A 103 -7.13 -12.58 8.37
N ARG A 104 -7.44 -11.52 9.14
CA ARG A 104 -7.90 -11.63 10.54
C ARG A 104 -9.38 -11.97 10.67
N TYR A 105 -10.17 -11.61 9.66
CA TYR A 105 -11.63 -11.68 9.72
C TYR A 105 -12.24 -12.58 8.66
N VAL A 106 -11.53 -12.83 7.55
CA VAL A 106 -12.07 -13.58 6.43
C VAL A 106 -11.22 -14.83 6.20
N PRO A 107 -11.83 -16.03 6.15
CA PRO A 107 -11.11 -17.22 5.77
C PRO A 107 -10.66 -17.14 4.31
N PHE A 108 -9.47 -17.67 4.05
CA PHE A 108 -8.93 -17.80 2.69
C PHE A 108 -9.14 -19.22 2.16
N ASP A 109 -9.36 -19.31 0.85
CA ASP A 109 -9.62 -20.57 0.16
C ASP A 109 -8.28 -21.24 -0.18
N PRO A 110 -8.03 -22.44 0.37
CA PRO A 110 -6.76 -23.17 0.20
C PRO A 110 -6.48 -23.58 -1.25
N THR A 111 -7.51 -23.63 -2.09
CA THR A 111 -7.37 -24.01 -3.51
C THR A 111 -6.91 -22.86 -4.39
N ARG A 112 -6.85 -21.63 -3.84
CA ARG A 112 -6.64 -20.39 -4.59
C ARG A 112 -5.31 -19.72 -4.22
N HIS A 113 -4.29 -20.07 -4.98
CA HIS A 113 -2.95 -19.50 -4.85
C HIS A 113 -2.37 -19.15 -6.24
N TYR A 114 -1.46 -18.18 -6.24
CA TYR A 114 -0.69 -17.82 -7.41
C TYR A 114 0.26 -18.95 -7.78
N LYS A 115 0.47 -19.13 -9.10
CA LYS A 115 1.29 -20.21 -9.66
C LYS A 115 2.35 -19.60 -10.57
N PRO A 116 3.55 -19.29 -10.03
CA PRO A 116 4.61 -18.66 -10.81
C PRO A 116 5.04 -19.57 -11.96
N VAL A 117 4.94 -19.08 -13.20
CA VAL A 117 5.29 -19.87 -14.40
C VAL A 117 6.75 -20.33 -14.35
N ALA A 118 7.66 -19.51 -13.81
CA ALA A 118 9.07 -19.87 -13.64
C ALA A 118 9.24 -21.10 -12.73
N ILE A 119 8.52 -21.16 -11.60
CA ILE A 119 8.52 -22.33 -10.71
C ILE A 119 7.88 -23.53 -11.40
N LEU A 120 6.70 -23.36 -12.01
CA LEU A 120 5.96 -24.47 -12.63
C LEU A 120 6.69 -25.12 -13.80
N ASN A 121 7.55 -24.38 -14.50
CA ASN A 121 8.38 -24.89 -15.60
C ASN A 121 9.78 -25.36 -15.14
N SER A 122 10.07 -25.30 -13.84
CA SER A 122 11.33 -25.75 -13.24
C SER A 122 11.17 -27.11 -12.55
N HIS A 123 12.29 -27.66 -12.08
CA HIS A 123 12.28 -28.87 -11.26
C HIS A 123 11.69 -28.66 -9.85
N HIS A 124 11.46 -27.40 -9.44
CA HIS A 124 10.88 -27.04 -8.14
C HIS A 124 9.37 -27.19 -8.06
N ARG A 125 8.67 -27.45 -9.18
CA ARG A 125 7.20 -27.49 -9.24
C ARG A 125 6.57 -28.35 -8.13
N ALA A 126 7.03 -29.60 -8.00
CA ALA A 126 6.45 -30.54 -7.03
C ALA A 126 6.70 -30.09 -5.58
N LEU A 127 7.88 -29.53 -5.31
CA LEU A 127 8.22 -28.97 -4.01
C LEU A 127 7.32 -27.78 -3.65
N TYR A 128 7.12 -26.86 -4.60
CA TYR A 128 6.21 -25.73 -4.43
C TYR A 128 4.77 -26.18 -4.14
N GLU A 129 4.19 -27.01 -5.02
CA GLU A 129 2.79 -27.46 -4.91
C GLU A 129 2.55 -28.24 -3.61
N SER A 130 3.47 -29.13 -3.21
CA SER A 130 3.36 -29.89 -1.96
C SER A 130 3.52 -29.01 -0.72
N THR A 131 4.42 -28.02 -0.75
CA THR A 131 4.63 -27.08 0.37
C THR A 131 3.38 -26.23 0.60
N LEU A 132 2.81 -25.64 -0.46
CA LEU A 132 1.57 -24.86 -0.36
C LEU A 132 0.41 -25.72 0.14
N THR A 133 0.26 -26.94 -0.39
CA THR A 133 -0.79 -27.86 0.05
C THR A 133 -0.68 -28.16 1.54
N MET A 134 0.53 -28.47 2.02
CA MET A 134 0.82 -28.70 3.43
C MET A 134 0.43 -27.47 4.28
N LEU A 135 0.87 -26.27 3.89
CA LEU A 135 0.59 -25.03 4.62
C LEU A 135 -0.91 -24.76 4.72
N TYR A 136 -1.65 -24.94 3.63
CA TYR A 136 -3.09 -24.73 3.60
C TYR A 136 -3.89 -25.78 4.38
N ASP A 137 -3.46 -27.04 4.35
CA ASP A 137 -4.08 -28.09 5.14
C ASP A 137 -3.88 -27.83 6.64
N THR A 138 -2.68 -27.42 7.04
CA THR A 138 -2.38 -27.07 8.43
C THR A 138 -3.11 -25.79 8.86
N TYR A 139 -3.22 -24.79 7.98
CA TYR A 139 -4.03 -23.59 8.20
C TYR A 139 -5.48 -23.93 8.57
N GLN A 140 -6.16 -24.76 7.77
CA GLN A 140 -7.56 -25.13 8.01
C GLN A 140 -7.72 -25.91 9.32
N LYS A 141 -6.87 -26.92 9.55
CA LYS A 141 -6.87 -27.69 10.80
C LYS A 141 -6.63 -26.81 12.02
N THR A 142 -5.72 -25.85 11.92
CA THR A 142 -5.43 -24.90 13.00
C THR A 142 -6.63 -24.01 13.29
N VAL A 143 -7.32 -23.49 12.26
CA VAL A 143 -8.52 -22.67 12.47
C VAL A 143 -9.56 -23.44 13.28
N ASP A 144 -9.85 -24.69 12.92
CA ASP A 144 -10.86 -25.50 13.61
C ASP A 144 -10.43 -25.85 15.04
N ARG A 145 -9.18 -26.31 15.23
CA ARG A 145 -8.63 -26.63 16.56
C ARG A 145 -8.58 -25.41 17.49
N MET A 146 -8.23 -24.24 16.97
CA MET A 146 -8.23 -23.00 17.75
C MET A 146 -9.64 -22.56 18.13
N ILE A 147 -10.64 -22.71 17.24
CA ILE A 147 -12.04 -22.43 17.59
C ILE A 147 -12.49 -23.32 18.75
N GLU A 148 -12.24 -24.63 18.66
CA GLU A 148 -12.57 -25.59 19.73
C GLU A 148 -11.90 -25.21 21.06
N TRP A 149 -10.61 -24.89 21.00
CA TRP A 149 -9.84 -24.46 22.18
C TRP A 149 -10.41 -23.18 22.79
N TYR A 150 -10.68 -22.14 21.98
CA TYR A 150 -11.25 -20.89 22.48
C TYR A 150 -12.63 -21.07 23.10
N VAL A 151 -13.48 -21.93 22.53
CA VAL A 151 -14.81 -22.25 23.09
C VAL A 151 -14.69 -22.93 24.45
N ALA A 152 -13.68 -23.80 24.63
CA ALA A 152 -13.43 -24.45 25.91
C ALA A 152 -12.87 -23.48 26.97
N GLN A 153 -12.04 -22.50 26.57
CA GLN A 153 -11.41 -21.55 27.49
C GLN A 153 -12.30 -20.37 27.89
N PHE A 154 -13.10 -19.85 26.96
CA PHE A 154 -13.84 -18.61 27.16
C PHE A 154 -15.35 -18.86 27.19
N PRO A 155 -16.02 -18.68 28.35
CA PRO A 155 -17.48 -18.73 28.38
C PRO A 155 -18.09 -17.52 27.65
N LYS A 156 -19.24 -17.73 27.02
CA LYS A 156 -19.97 -16.67 26.31
C LYS A 156 -20.42 -15.57 27.30
N PRO A 157 -20.10 -14.30 27.07
CA PRO A 157 -20.66 -13.19 27.84
C PRO A 157 -22.19 -13.09 27.74
N ALA A 158 -22.84 -12.60 28.79
CA ALA A 158 -24.31 -12.47 28.84
C ALA A 158 -24.84 -11.40 27.86
N ASP A 159 -24.05 -10.37 27.58
CA ASP A 159 -24.38 -9.24 26.70
C ASP A 159 -24.14 -9.53 25.19
N LYS A 160 -23.66 -10.73 24.84
CA LYS A 160 -23.36 -11.12 23.46
C LYS A 160 -24.29 -12.21 22.95
N THR A 161 -24.73 -12.05 21.70
CA THR A 161 -25.42 -13.11 20.98
C THR A 161 -24.46 -14.26 20.66
N GLU A 162 -24.97 -15.48 20.46
CA GLU A 162 -24.15 -16.63 20.05
C GLU A 162 -23.39 -16.36 18.75
N LYS A 163 -24.06 -15.72 17.78
CA LYS A 163 -23.46 -15.36 16.49
C LYS A 163 -22.29 -14.40 16.64
N GLU A 164 -22.44 -13.34 17.43
CA GLU A 164 -21.35 -12.37 17.65
C GLU A 164 -20.18 -13.00 18.41
N PHE A 165 -20.46 -13.86 19.39
CA PHE A 165 -19.44 -14.56 20.14
C PHE A 165 -18.66 -15.54 19.25
N ALA A 166 -19.35 -16.38 18.48
CA ALA A 166 -18.74 -17.30 17.52
C ALA A 166 -17.90 -16.56 16.46
N ALA A 167 -18.40 -15.42 15.95
CA ALA A 167 -17.66 -14.60 15.00
C ALA A 167 -16.36 -14.03 15.60
N LYS A 168 -16.39 -13.59 16.88
CA LYS A 168 -15.19 -13.12 17.58
C LYS A 168 -14.17 -14.22 17.81
N LEU A 169 -14.60 -15.41 18.24
CA LEU A 169 -13.70 -16.55 18.43
C LEU A 169 -13.10 -17.01 17.10
N ARG A 170 -13.91 -17.04 16.04
CA ARG A 170 -13.44 -17.33 14.68
C ARG A 170 -12.40 -16.32 14.21
N ALA A 171 -12.60 -15.02 14.46
CA ALA A 171 -11.63 -14.00 14.13
C ALA A 171 -10.29 -14.20 14.87
N ARG A 172 -10.32 -14.57 16.16
CA ARG A 172 -9.09 -14.90 16.90
C ARG A 172 -8.40 -16.15 16.36
N ALA A 173 -9.15 -17.19 16.00
CA ALA A 173 -8.60 -18.40 15.38
C ALA A 173 -7.94 -18.11 14.03
N LEU A 174 -8.57 -17.27 13.20
CA LEU A 174 -7.98 -16.80 11.94
C LEU A 174 -6.72 -15.97 12.17
N ASP A 175 -6.71 -15.08 13.17
CA ASP A 175 -5.54 -14.23 13.49
C ASP A 175 -4.31 -15.06 13.89
N VAL A 176 -4.53 -16.20 14.56
CA VAL A 176 -3.49 -17.16 14.91
C VAL A 176 -3.08 -18.03 13.72
N ALA A 177 -4.04 -18.56 12.98
CA ALA A 177 -3.77 -19.48 11.87
C ALA A 177 -3.16 -18.78 10.65
N ARG A 178 -3.33 -17.46 10.48
CA ARG A 178 -2.87 -16.72 9.30
C ARG A 178 -1.36 -16.85 9.01
N TYR A 179 -0.56 -17.22 10.02
CA TYR A 179 0.88 -17.46 9.93
C TYR A 179 1.25 -18.77 9.21
N TYR A 180 0.25 -19.48 8.70
CA TYR A 180 0.41 -20.58 7.74
C TYR A 180 0.06 -20.15 6.30
N LEU A 181 -0.41 -18.92 6.06
CA LEU A 181 -0.87 -18.52 4.73
C LEU A 181 0.32 -18.06 3.85
N PRO A 182 0.76 -18.85 2.87
CA PRO A 182 1.86 -18.46 1.99
C PRO A 182 1.53 -17.17 1.25
N THR A 183 2.54 -16.34 0.95
CA THR A 183 2.33 -15.09 0.21
C THR A 183 1.79 -15.31 -1.20
N ALA A 184 1.87 -16.54 -1.74
CA ALA A 184 1.14 -16.98 -2.93
C ALA A 184 -0.39 -16.91 -2.81
N THR A 185 -0.94 -16.86 -1.59
CA THR A 185 -2.39 -16.83 -1.35
C THR A 185 -3.04 -15.67 -2.11
N LEU A 186 -4.13 -15.95 -2.84
CA LEU A 186 -4.81 -14.90 -3.60
C LEU A 186 -5.71 -14.05 -2.71
N THR A 187 -5.60 -12.74 -2.86
CA THR A 187 -6.35 -11.71 -2.15
C THR A 187 -7.02 -10.73 -3.12
N ASN A 188 -7.88 -9.88 -2.58
CA ASN A 188 -8.54 -8.80 -3.30
C ASN A 188 -8.38 -7.50 -2.52
N PHE A 189 -8.21 -6.38 -3.23
CA PHE A 189 -8.18 -5.06 -2.62
C PHE A 189 -8.65 -3.96 -3.57
N GLY A 190 -9.20 -2.91 -3.00
CA GLY A 190 -9.52 -1.68 -3.72
C GLY A 190 -8.36 -0.68 -3.64
N MET A 191 -8.11 0.03 -4.72
CA MET A 191 -7.15 1.14 -4.80
C MET A 191 -7.85 2.38 -5.36
N ILE A 192 -7.62 3.55 -4.76
CA ILE A 192 -7.97 4.85 -5.34
C ILE A 192 -6.71 5.71 -5.41
N MET A 193 -6.34 6.15 -6.60
CA MET A 193 -5.05 6.81 -6.85
C MET A 193 -5.21 7.92 -7.90
N SER A 194 -4.41 8.99 -7.81
CA SER A 194 -4.39 10.00 -8.87
C SER A 194 -3.72 9.45 -10.13
N ALA A 195 -4.12 9.93 -11.32
CA ALA A 195 -3.52 9.49 -12.57
C ALA A 195 -2.00 9.70 -12.59
N ARG A 196 -1.50 10.78 -11.96
CA ARG A 196 -0.05 11.02 -11.82
C ARG A 196 0.64 9.92 -11.00
N ALA A 197 0.12 9.60 -9.81
CA ALA A 197 0.67 8.55 -8.97
C ALA A 197 0.54 7.17 -9.65
N LEU A 198 -0.55 6.94 -10.38
CA LEU A 198 -0.81 5.71 -11.11
C LEU A 198 0.24 5.45 -12.19
N ARG A 199 0.71 6.50 -12.88
CA ARG A 199 1.83 6.37 -13.81
C ARG A 199 3.10 5.85 -13.12
N HIS A 200 3.42 6.37 -11.94
CA HIS A 200 4.59 5.91 -11.21
C HIS A 200 4.43 4.46 -10.74
N CYS A 201 3.24 4.09 -10.26
CA CYS A 201 2.88 2.72 -9.90
C CYS A 201 3.07 1.75 -11.07
N ILE A 202 2.50 2.05 -12.24
CA ILE A 202 2.61 1.22 -13.45
C ILE A 202 4.08 1.07 -13.86
N SER A 203 4.87 2.16 -13.93
CA SER A 203 6.28 2.06 -14.31
C SER A 203 7.11 1.23 -13.32
N LYS A 204 6.80 1.29 -12.02
CA LYS A 204 7.45 0.45 -11.00
C LYS A 204 7.10 -1.02 -11.19
N LEU A 205 5.83 -1.33 -11.44
CA LEU A 205 5.35 -2.71 -11.64
C LEU A 205 5.92 -3.34 -12.92
N LEU A 206 5.94 -2.60 -14.03
CA LEU A 206 6.49 -3.06 -15.30
C LEU A 206 8.00 -3.33 -15.24
N ALA A 207 8.72 -2.67 -14.32
CA ALA A 207 10.14 -2.87 -14.09
C ALA A 207 10.46 -3.98 -13.06
N HIS A 208 9.46 -4.58 -12.42
CA HIS A 208 9.65 -5.56 -11.37
C HIS A 208 10.21 -6.90 -11.90
N PRO A 209 11.08 -7.61 -11.15
CA PRO A 209 11.71 -8.86 -11.61
C PRO A 209 10.75 -10.04 -11.81
N THR A 210 9.69 -10.13 -11.02
CA THR A 210 8.69 -11.21 -11.13
C THR A 210 7.66 -10.95 -12.24
N ALA A 211 7.21 -12.03 -12.89
CA ALA A 211 6.22 -11.94 -13.97
C ALA A 211 4.83 -11.45 -13.50
N GLU A 212 4.39 -11.81 -12.30
CA GLU A 212 3.10 -11.37 -11.74
C GLU A 212 2.99 -9.85 -11.68
N MET A 213 4.01 -9.19 -11.12
CA MET A 213 3.99 -7.74 -10.93
C MET A 213 3.97 -7.00 -12.26
N ARG A 214 4.71 -7.50 -13.27
CA ARG A 214 4.66 -6.93 -14.63
C ARG A 214 3.29 -7.10 -15.28
N ALA A 215 2.67 -8.28 -15.14
CA ALA A 215 1.32 -8.53 -15.64
C ALA A 215 0.30 -7.61 -14.98
N ILE A 216 0.33 -7.48 -13.64
CA ILE A 216 -0.52 -6.56 -12.89
C ILE A 216 -0.31 -5.11 -13.33
N GLY A 217 0.93 -4.69 -13.59
CA GLY A 217 1.23 -3.35 -14.11
C GLY A 217 0.53 -3.06 -15.44
N GLU A 218 0.53 -4.04 -16.36
CA GLU A 218 -0.17 -3.95 -17.64
C GLU A 218 -1.69 -3.99 -17.49
N GLU A 219 -2.21 -4.86 -16.62
CA GLU A 219 -3.65 -4.98 -16.33
C GLU A 219 -4.20 -3.69 -15.69
N ILE A 220 -3.47 -3.07 -14.77
CA ILE A 220 -3.80 -1.76 -14.20
C ILE A 220 -3.82 -0.68 -15.28
N ARG A 221 -2.82 -0.68 -16.18
CA ARG A 221 -2.76 0.26 -17.31
C ARG A 221 -3.99 0.11 -18.20
N LEU A 222 -4.34 -1.12 -18.58
CA LEU A 222 -5.52 -1.43 -19.38
C LEU A 222 -6.83 -1.05 -18.65
N ALA A 223 -6.95 -1.35 -17.36
CA ALA A 223 -8.12 -0.98 -16.56
C ALA A 223 -8.33 0.53 -16.48
N ALA A 224 -7.25 1.33 -16.49
CA ALA A 224 -7.33 2.78 -16.47
C ALA A 224 -7.68 3.40 -17.84
N ILE A 225 -7.39 2.70 -18.95
CA ILE A 225 -7.69 3.15 -20.32
C ILE A 225 -9.06 2.66 -20.78
N ASN A 226 -9.46 1.47 -20.36
CA ASN A 226 -10.72 0.86 -20.75
C ASN A 226 -11.92 1.50 -20.02
N PRO A 227 -13.14 1.35 -20.58
CA PRO A 227 -14.35 1.84 -19.94
C PRO A 227 -14.57 1.24 -18.56
N ALA A 228 -14.84 2.09 -17.57
CA ALA A 228 -15.07 1.68 -16.20
C ALA A 228 -16.43 1.00 -16.01
N TYR A 229 -16.51 0.08 -15.05
CA TYR A 229 -17.76 -0.55 -14.67
C TYR A 229 -18.74 0.46 -14.03
N ASN A 230 -19.91 0.66 -14.65
CA ASN A 230 -20.95 1.58 -14.16
C ASN A 230 -22.16 0.81 -13.55
N PRO A 231 -22.26 0.69 -12.22
CA PRO A 231 -23.39 -0.01 -11.58
C PRO A 231 -24.74 0.70 -11.75
N GLN A 232 -24.75 2.01 -12.07
CA GLN A 232 -26.00 2.75 -12.29
C GLN A 232 -26.62 2.42 -13.65
N ALA A 233 -25.79 2.24 -14.69
CA ALA A 233 -26.27 1.81 -16.01
C ALA A 233 -27.06 0.49 -15.91
N LYS A 234 -26.53 -0.48 -15.17
CA LYS A 234 -27.20 -1.77 -14.93
C LYS A 234 -28.57 -1.64 -14.24
N LYS A 235 -28.73 -0.67 -13.33
CA LYS A 235 -30.00 -0.42 -12.64
C LYS A 235 -31.03 0.27 -13.56
N LEU A 236 -30.56 1.03 -14.53
CA LEU A 236 -31.41 1.79 -15.44
C LEU A 236 -31.96 0.92 -16.58
N GLU A 237 -31.21 -0.09 -17.02
CA GLU A 237 -31.58 -1.02 -18.09
C GLU A 237 -33.04 -1.53 -18.02
N PRO A 238 -33.52 -2.14 -16.92
CA PRO A 238 -34.91 -2.62 -16.86
C PRO A 238 -35.96 -1.50 -16.88
N LEU A 239 -35.60 -0.29 -16.45
CA LEU A 239 -36.50 0.87 -16.51
C LEU A 239 -36.63 1.38 -17.95
N LEU A 240 -35.52 1.44 -18.67
CA LEU A 240 -35.49 1.83 -20.09
C LEU A 240 -36.23 0.81 -20.94
N GLU A 241 -36.05 -0.49 -20.70
CA GLU A 241 -36.81 -1.54 -21.39
C GLU A 241 -38.33 -1.41 -21.19
N ARG A 242 -38.77 -1.13 -19.95
CA ARG A 242 -40.19 -0.93 -19.64
C ARG A 242 -40.76 0.30 -20.34
N LEU A 243 -39.98 1.38 -20.40
CA LEU A 243 -40.36 2.60 -21.09
C LEU A 243 -40.43 2.37 -22.60
N TYR A 244 -39.42 1.71 -23.18
CA TYR A 244 -39.32 1.40 -24.61
C TYR A 244 -40.49 0.55 -25.12
N LYS A 245 -40.92 -0.46 -24.35
CA LYS A 245 -42.01 -1.38 -24.72
C LYS A 245 -43.36 -0.67 -24.93
N ASN A 246 -43.63 0.39 -24.17
CA ASN A 246 -44.92 1.12 -24.21
C ASN A 246 -44.82 2.49 -24.89
N ALA A 247 -43.67 2.80 -25.47
CA ALA A 247 -43.35 4.11 -26.04
C ALA A 247 -43.75 4.23 -27.52
N ASP A 248 -44.13 5.45 -27.91
CA ASP A 248 -44.19 5.86 -29.31
C ASP A 248 -42.79 6.01 -29.92
N GLU A 249 -42.69 6.20 -31.23
CA GLU A 249 -41.42 6.26 -31.97
C GLU A 249 -40.51 7.39 -31.48
N LYS A 250 -41.07 8.56 -31.16
CA LYS A 250 -40.31 9.70 -30.62
C LYS A 250 -39.73 9.39 -29.25
N THR A 251 -40.52 8.76 -28.38
CA THR A 251 -40.10 8.37 -27.04
C THR A 251 -39.06 7.25 -27.12
N ARG A 252 -39.20 6.28 -28.02
CA ARG A 252 -38.18 5.23 -28.24
C ARG A 252 -36.83 5.82 -28.64
N LYS A 253 -36.82 6.79 -29.56
CA LYS A 253 -35.59 7.50 -29.94
C LYS A 253 -34.96 8.23 -28.75
N LEU A 254 -35.79 8.88 -27.92
CA LEU A 254 -35.30 9.51 -26.68
C LEU A 254 -34.76 8.47 -25.67
N VAL A 255 -35.38 7.29 -25.56
CA VAL A 255 -34.87 6.19 -24.73
C VAL A 255 -33.50 5.71 -25.23
N GLU A 256 -33.31 5.58 -26.54
CA GLU A 256 -32.03 5.23 -27.15
C GLU A 256 -30.95 6.30 -26.86
N GLU A 257 -31.30 7.58 -26.98
CA GLU A 257 -30.40 8.70 -26.64
C GLU A 257 -30.01 8.70 -25.14
N ILE A 258 -30.97 8.44 -24.24
CA ILE A 258 -30.72 8.31 -22.79
C ILE A 258 -29.85 7.08 -22.51
N HIS A 259 -30.15 5.95 -23.14
CA HIS A 259 -29.40 4.70 -22.99
C HIS A 259 -27.94 4.89 -23.41
N ALA A 260 -27.70 5.49 -24.57
CA ALA A 260 -26.37 5.82 -25.05
C ALA A 260 -25.61 6.77 -24.10
N THR A 261 -26.31 7.75 -23.52
CA THR A 261 -25.71 8.69 -22.55
C THR A 261 -25.32 8.00 -21.25
N VAL A 262 -26.14 7.08 -20.75
CA VAL A 262 -25.88 6.37 -19.48
C VAL A 262 -24.84 5.27 -19.65
N GLN A 263 -24.73 4.71 -20.85
CA GLN A 263 -23.68 3.79 -21.25
C GLN A 263 -22.40 4.48 -21.74
N LEU A 264 -22.29 5.82 -21.60
CA LEU A 264 -21.03 6.52 -21.88
C LEU A 264 -19.88 5.76 -21.23
N GLN A 265 -18.94 5.37 -22.09
CA GLN A 265 -17.84 4.49 -21.76
C GLN A 265 -16.75 5.32 -21.06
N ILE A 266 -17.05 5.78 -19.83
CA ILE A 266 -16.16 6.64 -19.06
C ILE A 266 -14.85 5.88 -18.81
N GLN A 267 -13.78 6.35 -19.45
CA GLN A 267 -12.43 5.84 -19.24
C GLN A 267 -11.84 6.47 -17.97
N GLY A 268 -10.93 5.76 -17.30
CA GLY A 268 -10.32 6.23 -16.06
C GLY A 268 -9.41 7.44 -16.29
N ALA A 269 -8.29 7.24 -16.97
CA ALA A 269 -7.30 8.27 -17.28
C ALA A 269 -6.48 7.91 -18.55
N PRO A 270 -7.16 7.69 -19.69
CA PRO A 270 -6.56 7.11 -20.89
C PRO A 270 -5.37 7.90 -21.44
N THR A 271 -5.49 9.23 -21.54
CA THR A 271 -4.45 10.09 -22.07
C THR A 271 -3.24 10.11 -21.14
N LEU A 272 -3.50 10.08 -19.83
CA LEU A 272 -2.47 10.25 -18.82
C LEU A 272 -1.64 8.99 -18.59
N VAL A 273 -2.18 7.79 -18.85
CA VAL A 273 -1.50 6.51 -18.54
C VAL A 273 -1.13 5.67 -19.77
N LYS A 274 -1.61 5.99 -20.98
CA LYS A 274 -1.41 5.13 -22.16
C LYS A 274 0.05 4.91 -22.57
N HIS A 275 0.91 5.93 -22.41
CA HIS A 275 2.32 5.89 -22.84
C HIS A 275 3.28 5.47 -21.72
N ASN A 276 2.78 4.74 -20.73
CA ASN A 276 3.61 4.26 -19.65
C ASN A 276 4.48 3.08 -20.08
N GLU A 277 5.79 3.28 -19.99
CA GLU A 277 6.81 2.28 -20.33
C GLU A 277 7.61 1.89 -19.08
N PRO A 278 8.19 0.67 -19.05
CA PRO A 278 9.20 0.33 -18.05
C PRO A 278 10.36 1.32 -18.14
N LYS A 279 10.93 1.69 -17.00
CA LYS A 279 12.09 2.59 -16.95
C LYS A 279 13.34 1.78 -16.68
N GLU A 280 14.33 1.89 -17.58
CA GLU A 280 15.59 1.16 -17.52
C GLU A 280 16.29 1.31 -16.16
N TYR A 281 16.37 2.53 -15.62
CA TYR A 281 16.99 2.75 -14.30
C TYR A 281 16.31 1.95 -13.18
N LEU A 282 14.99 1.72 -13.23
CA LEU A 282 14.27 0.93 -12.22
C LEU A 282 14.61 -0.56 -12.35
N MET A 283 14.88 -1.04 -13.57
CA MET A 283 15.26 -2.42 -13.82
C MET A 283 16.71 -2.70 -13.38
N GLU A 284 17.61 -1.72 -13.55
CA GLU A 284 19.04 -1.91 -13.28
C GLU A 284 19.46 -1.57 -11.85
N LYS A 285 18.76 -0.64 -11.19
CA LYS A 285 19.19 -0.12 -9.88
C LYS A 285 19.32 -1.23 -8.83
N ASP A 286 18.38 -2.17 -8.75
CA ASP A 286 18.33 -3.13 -7.66
C ASP A 286 19.43 -4.18 -7.83
N LYS A 287 19.71 -4.58 -9.07
CA LYS A 287 20.88 -5.40 -9.41
C LYS A 287 22.19 -4.69 -9.04
N THR A 288 22.30 -3.41 -9.39
CA THR A 288 23.51 -2.62 -9.11
C THR A 288 23.73 -2.45 -7.61
N VAL A 289 22.68 -2.07 -6.87
CA VAL A 289 22.72 -1.90 -5.41
C VAL A 289 23.05 -3.22 -4.73
N ARG A 290 22.48 -4.34 -5.16
CA ARG A 290 22.77 -5.67 -4.61
C ARG A 290 24.25 -6.05 -4.79
N VAL A 291 24.78 -5.92 -6.00
CA VAL A 291 26.20 -6.22 -6.28
C VAL A 291 27.13 -5.33 -5.45
N LEU A 292 26.79 -4.04 -5.31
CA LEU A 292 27.55 -3.12 -4.47
C LEU A 292 27.44 -3.46 -2.98
N ALA A 293 26.24 -3.80 -2.50
CA ALA A 293 26.03 -4.22 -1.13
C ALA A 293 26.81 -5.50 -0.81
N GLU A 294 26.78 -6.50 -1.68
CA GLU A 294 27.57 -7.72 -1.55
C GLU A 294 29.07 -7.39 -1.46
N LYS A 295 29.62 -6.61 -2.41
CA LYS A 295 31.05 -6.26 -2.40
C LYS A 295 31.47 -5.41 -1.20
N ILE A 296 30.68 -4.40 -0.84
CA ILE A 296 31.03 -3.44 0.22
C ILE A 296 30.82 -4.06 1.60
N LEU A 297 29.71 -4.78 1.80
CA LEU A 297 29.36 -5.35 3.10
C LEU A 297 30.05 -6.70 3.36
N GLN A 298 30.42 -7.48 2.33
CA GLN A 298 31.27 -8.67 2.54
C GLN A 298 32.63 -8.30 3.16
N ASN A 299 33.24 -7.17 2.76
CA ASN A 299 34.48 -6.65 3.37
C ASN A 299 34.32 -6.25 4.84
N VAL A 300 33.09 -6.05 5.33
CA VAL A 300 32.81 -5.80 6.75
C VAL A 300 32.72 -7.11 7.53
N ILE A 301 32.19 -8.18 6.91
CA ILE A 301 32.07 -9.52 7.52
C ILE A 301 33.42 -10.28 7.48
N SER A 302 34.28 -10.04 6.48
CA SER A 302 35.58 -10.70 6.32
C SER A 302 36.76 -9.97 6.99
N SER A 303 36.51 -9.06 7.94
CA SER A 303 37.56 -8.42 8.74
C SER A 303 38.17 -9.36 9.81
N ASP A 304 38.68 -10.49 9.35
CA ASP A 304 39.80 -11.23 9.95
C ASP A 304 41.09 -10.56 9.41
N PRO A 305 42.05 -10.10 10.24
CA PRO A 305 43.11 -9.17 9.85
C PRO A 305 44.26 -9.85 9.08
N GLY A 306 43.98 -10.47 7.94
CA GLY A 306 44.96 -11.31 7.23
C GLY A 306 44.93 -11.29 5.70
N LEU A 307 44.14 -10.45 5.03
CA LEU A 307 44.09 -10.43 3.55
C LEU A 307 44.45 -9.06 2.97
N ASP A 308 45.53 -9.06 2.20
CA ASP A 308 46.16 -7.91 1.54
C ASP A 308 45.18 -7.25 0.53
N PRO A 309 44.95 -5.92 0.56
CA PRO A 309 44.00 -5.24 -0.32
C PRO A 309 44.40 -5.16 -1.80
N GLY A 310 45.46 -5.86 -2.20
CA GLY A 310 46.19 -5.62 -3.43
C GLY A 310 45.94 -6.62 -4.55
N GLU A 311 44.71 -6.91 -4.96
CA GLU A 311 44.46 -7.45 -6.31
C GLU A 311 43.09 -7.01 -6.85
N SER A 312 43.09 -5.86 -7.55
CA SER A 312 42.05 -5.53 -8.51
C SER A 312 42.13 -6.50 -9.69
N ARG A 313 41.24 -7.50 -9.74
CA ARG A 313 41.02 -8.34 -10.92
C ARG A 313 39.54 -8.45 -11.24
N ASN A 314 39.22 -8.03 -12.47
CA ASN A 314 38.05 -8.27 -13.32
C ASN A 314 36.66 -8.45 -12.68
N LEU A 315 35.78 -7.50 -13.02
CA LEU A 315 34.47 -7.22 -12.43
C LEU A 315 33.29 -8.08 -12.95
N THR A 316 33.52 -9.26 -13.55
CA THR A 316 32.46 -9.99 -14.28
C THR A 316 32.19 -11.44 -13.88
N ASP A 317 32.88 -12.01 -12.89
CA ASP A 317 32.61 -13.41 -12.51
C ASP A 317 31.65 -13.52 -11.32
N GLU A 318 30.80 -14.54 -11.37
CA GLU A 318 29.68 -14.81 -10.45
C GLU A 318 30.10 -14.78 -8.98
N ILE A 319 29.48 -13.91 -8.18
CA ILE A 319 29.77 -13.73 -6.75
C ILE A 319 28.65 -14.40 -5.92
N PRO A 320 28.96 -15.27 -4.94
CA PRO A 320 27.96 -15.90 -4.09
C PRO A 320 27.25 -14.90 -3.16
N ARG A 321 25.95 -15.14 -2.89
CA ARG A 321 25.12 -14.32 -2.00
C ARG A 321 25.71 -14.20 -0.59
N LEU A 322 25.62 -12.99 -0.02
CA LEU A 322 25.79 -12.76 1.42
C LEU A 322 24.78 -13.59 2.21
N ARG A 323 25.25 -14.59 2.97
CA ARG A 323 24.45 -15.20 4.04
C ARG A 323 24.79 -14.50 5.36
N PRO A 324 23.82 -14.11 6.20
CA PRO A 324 24.11 -13.63 7.53
C PRO A 324 24.84 -14.71 8.34
N ALA A 325 25.71 -14.29 9.26
CA ALA A 325 26.41 -15.21 10.15
C ALA A 325 25.39 -16.07 10.94
N PRO A 326 25.67 -17.37 11.17
CA PRO A 326 24.84 -18.21 12.01
C PRO A 326 24.65 -17.55 13.39
N ARG A 327 23.45 -17.69 13.98
CA ARG A 327 23.16 -17.17 15.32
C ARG A 327 24.16 -17.74 16.34
N ASP A 328 25.11 -16.93 16.79
CA ASP A 328 25.80 -17.17 18.07
C ASP A 328 24.74 -17.09 19.17
N SER A 329 24.62 -18.18 19.94
CA SER A 329 23.59 -18.42 20.97
C SER A 329 23.72 -17.56 22.23
N ALA A 330 24.31 -16.36 22.14
CA ALA A 330 24.60 -15.52 23.29
C ALA A 330 24.61 -14.01 22.94
N ARG A 331 23.52 -13.48 22.35
CA ARG A 331 23.29 -12.02 22.33
C ARG A 331 21.90 -11.68 22.86
N ASP A 332 21.93 -10.81 23.85
CA ASP A 332 20.83 -10.22 24.62
C ASP A 332 19.68 -9.70 23.72
N ASP A 333 18.47 -10.27 23.90
CA ASP A 333 17.26 -10.12 23.08
C ASP A 333 16.45 -8.84 23.40
N THR A 334 17.13 -7.71 23.66
CA THR A 334 16.45 -6.51 24.22
C THR A 334 16.63 -5.19 23.45
N ARG A 335 17.21 -5.18 22.25
CA ARG A 335 17.26 -3.95 21.42
C ARG A 335 16.83 -4.18 19.98
N ARG A 336 15.53 -3.93 19.70
CA ARG A 336 14.89 -4.06 18.37
C ARG A 336 14.80 -2.75 17.58
N VAL A 337 15.45 -1.67 18.04
CA VAL A 337 15.42 -0.34 17.38
C VAL A 337 16.73 0.40 17.63
N THR A 338 17.37 0.89 16.56
CA THR A 338 18.53 1.79 16.63
C THR A 338 18.15 3.16 16.07
N PHE A 339 18.27 4.21 16.88
CA PHE A 339 17.98 5.59 16.50
C PHE A 339 19.23 6.26 15.89
N LEU A 340 19.10 6.82 14.68
CA LEU A 340 20.17 7.52 13.97
C LEU A 340 19.74 8.97 13.72
N ALA A 341 20.28 9.96 14.44
CA ALA A 341 19.89 11.36 14.25
C ALA A 341 21.03 12.40 14.35
N ARG A 342 20.78 13.58 13.76
CA ARG A 342 21.61 14.80 13.76
C ARG A 342 21.70 15.44 15.17
N PRO A 343 22.72 16.29 15.46
CA PRO A 343 22.95 16.86 16.79
C PRO A 343 22.05 18.07 17.10
N ILE A 344 20.73 17.91 17.00
CA ILE A 344 19.75 18.87 17.55
C ILE A 344 18.79 18.05 18.42
N SER A 345 18.50 18.52 19.63
CA SER A 345 17.53 17.83 20.50
C SER A 345 16.15 17.81 19.83
N PRO A 346 15.49 16.63 19.68
CA PRO A 346 14.13 16.55 19.15
C PRO A 346 13.13 17.42 19.91
N GLU A 347 13.31 17.57 21.22
CA GLU A 347 12.49 18.45 22.06
C GLU A 347 12.69 19.93 21.70
N ASP A 348 13.94 20.36 21.45
CA ASP A 348 14.25 21.74 21.09
C ASP A 348 13.68 22.10 19.72
N GLU A 349 13.80 21.20 18.74
CA GLU A 349 13.23 21.40 17.42
C GLU A 349 11.69 21.44 17.47
N LEU A 350 11.06 20.55 18.23
CA LEU A 350 9.60 20.53 18.40
C LEU A 350 9.12 21.84 19.03
N VAL A 351 9.70 22.26 20.15
CA VAL A 351 9.32 23.50 20.84
C VAL A 351 9.58 24.72 19.95
N ALA A 352 10.70 24.76 19.23
CA ALA A 352 10.98 25.84 18.29
C ALA A 352 9.95 25.87 17.15
N THR A 353 9.51 24.71 16.64
CA THR A 353 8.47 24.60 15.60
C THR A 353 7.11 25.06 16.11
N LEU A 354 6.71 24.66 17.32
CA LEU A 354 5.47 25.10 17.97
C LEU A 354 5.46 26.62 18.13
N LEU A 355 6.57 27.20 18.60
CA LEU A 355 6.72 28.64 18.76
C LEU A 355 6.83 29.39 17.42
N TYR A 356 7.37 28.76 16.38
CA TYR A 356 7.51 29.36 15.05
C TYR A 356 6.15 29.77 14.48
N ARG A 357 5.09 28.96 14.66
CA ARG A 357 3.73 29.33 14.19
C ARG A 357 3.18 30.58 14.85
N GLY A 358 3.56 30.83 16.11
CA GLY A 358 3.16 32.01 16.86
C GLY A 358 4.12 33.20 16.75
N SER A 359 5.16 33.10 15.91
CA SER A 359 6.27 34.05 15.87
C SER A 359 6.47 34.64 14.47
N THR A 360 7.05 35.84 14.42
CA THR A 360 7.55 36.46 13.18
C THR A 360 9.07 36.36 13.03
N LEU A 361 9.74 35.74 14.01
CA LEU A 361 11.20 35.56 14.01
C LEU A 361 11.61 34.40 13.09
N PRO A 362 12.81 34.46 12.47
CA PRO A 362 13.38 33.31 11.77
C PRO A 362 13.52 32.10 12.70
N PHE A 363 13.31 30.89 12.16
CA PHE A 363 13.38 29.64 12.92
C PHE A 363 14.70 29.50 13.69
N THR A 364 15.82 29.89 13.09
CA THR A 364 17.15 29.83 13.72
C THR A 364 17.24 30.65 15.00
N VAL A 365 16.64 31.85 15.02
CA VAL A 365 16.61 32.73 16.20
C VAL A 365 15.73 32.16 17.31
N ILE A 366 14.64 31.46 16.94
CA ILE A 366 13.77 30.78 17.90
C ILE A 366 14.50 29.59 18.50
N LEU A 367 15.15 28.77 17.66
CA LEU A 367 15.91 27.60 18.10
C LEU A 367 17.03 27.98 19.07
N GLU A 368 17.85 29.00 18.76
CA GLU A 368 18.90 29.52 19.66
C GLU A 368 18.38 30.00 21.03
N ARG A 369 17.10 30.40 21.10
CA ARG A 369 16.44 30.78 22.36
C ARG A 369 15.90 29.55 23.08
N VAL A 370 15.30 28.61 22.36
CA VAL A 370 14.75 27.35 22.90
C VAL A 370 15.84 26.48 23.50
N GLU A 371 17.01 26.40 22.88
CA GLU A 371 18.18 25.67 23.40
C GLU A 371 18.61 26.16 24.80
N LYS A 372 18.28 27.41 25.16
CA LYS A 372 18.58 28.03 26.45
C LYS A 372 17.44 27.90 27.48
N LEU A 373 16.28 27.37 27.09
CA LEU A 373 15.14 27.17 27.99
C LEU A 373 15.34 25.95 28.89
N SER A 374 14.72 25.98 30.07
CA SER A 374 14.66 24.81 30.95
C SER A 374 13.72 23.73 30.37
N PRO A 375 13.94 22.43 30.68
CA PRO A 375 13.03 21.35 30.29
C PRO A 375 11.57 21.59 30.74
N GLU A 376 11.35 22.16 31.92
CA GLU A 376 10.00 22.45 32.44
C GLU A 376 9.29 23.49 31.57
N THR A 377 10.02 24.51 31.11
CA THR A 377 9.48 25.55 30.23
C THR A 377 9.13 24.96 28.86
N LYS A 378 9.97 24.07 28.33
CA LYS A 378 9.73 23.34 27.08
C LYS A 378 8.46 22.47 27.18
N GLN A 379 8.31 21.74 28.29
CA GLN A 379 7.13 20.92 28.54
C GLN A 379 5.83 21.74 28.60
N ILE A 380 5.86 22.92 29.26
CA ILE A 380 4.70 23.83 29.29
C ILE A 380 4.24 24.22 27.87
N VAL A 381 5.18 24.48 26.95
CA VAL A 381 4.84 24.80 25.55
C VAL A 381 4.16 23.62 24.87
N ILE A 382 4.68 22.40 25.06
CA ILE A 382 4.13 21.18 24.47
C ILE A 382 2.72 20.89 25.00
N ASP A 383 2.54 20.98 26.32
CA ASP A 383 1.26 20.71 26.99
C ASP A 383 0.20 21.74 26.59
N ALA A 384 0.58 23.03 26.50
CA ALA A 384 -0.35 24.09 26.13
C ALA A 384 -0.98 23.89 24.73
N VAL A 385 -0.27 23.24 23.81
CA VAL A 385 -0.80 22.94 22.46
C VAL A 385 -1.69 21.69 22.46
N GLN A 386 -1.50 20.77 23.42
CA GLN A 386 -2.24 19.51 23.50
C GLN A 386 -3.43 19.52 24.48
N ASP A 387 -3.51 20.50 25.38
CA ASP A 387 -4.48 20.57 26.49
C ASP A 387 -5.94 20.28 26.10
N LYS A 388 -6.35 20.67 24.89
CA LYS A 388 -7.74 20.51 24.41
C LYS A 388 -7.95 19.38 23.39
N ARG A 389 -6.93 18.55 23.14
CA ARG A 389 -6.99 17.47 22.15
C ARG A 389 -7.69 16.24 22.74
N SER A 390 -8.64 15.65 22.01
CA SER A 390 -9.21 14.34 22.35
C SER A 390 -8.37 13.17 21.80
N ASP A 391 -8.67 11.95 22.24
CA ASP A 391 -8.01 10.73 21.75
C ASP A 391 -8.20 10.48 20.23
N HIS A 392 -9.21 11.13 19.62
CA HIS A 392 -9.53 11.00 18.20
C HIS A 392 -9.07 12.19 17.35
N ASP A 393 -8.61 13.26 17.98
CA ASP A 393 -8.10 14.43 17.26
C ASP A 393 -6.65 14.20 16.82
N TRP A 394 -6.37 14.54 15.57
CA TRP A 394 -5.01 14.53 15.05
C TRP A 394 -4.17 15.60 15.77
N PRO A 395 -2.92 15.30 16.14
CA PRO A 395 -1.97 16.32 16.58
C PRO A 395 -1.87 17.45 15.55
N SER A 396 -1.51 18.64 16.01
CA SER A 396 -1.35 19.78 15.13
C SER A 396 -0.16 19.58 14.18
N ARG A 397 -0.15 20.32 13.05
CA ARG A 397 0.81 20.13 11.95
C ARG A 397 2.28 20.20 12.37
N GLU A 398 2.60 20.92 13.43
CA GLU A 398 3.94 21.11 13.99
C GLU A 398 4.56 19.80 14.49
N PHE A 399 3.73 18.84 14.91
CA PHE A 399 4.19 17.51 15.31
C PHE A 399 4.58 16.62 14.10
N GLU A 400 4.39 17.09 12.86
CA GLU A 400 4.71 16.33 11.64
C GLU A 400 6.06 16.71 10.98
N VAL A 401 6.71 17.81 11.40
CA VAL A 401 7.77 18.50 10.62
C VAL A 401 9.14 18.57 11.31
N GLY A 402 9.31 17.94 12.47
CA GLY A 402 10.60 17.86 13.20
C GLY A 402 11.52 16.73 12.73
N GLN A 403 12.36 16.22 13.64
CA GLN A 403 13.35 15.20 13.33
C GLN A 403 12.77 13.94 12.68
N TYR A 404 13.47 13.49 11.64
CA TYR A 404 13.24 12.19 11.03
C TYR A 404 13.72 11.09 11.99
N PHE A 405 12.78 10.40 12.62
CA PHE A 405 13.07 9.15 13.29
C PHE A 405 13.26 8.05 12.24
N ILE A 406 14.49 7.54 12.13
CA ILE A 406 14.80 6.38 11.31
C ILE A 406 14.85 5.18 12.23
N PHE A 407 14.05 4.18 11.91
CA PHE A 407 13.97 2.92 12.64
C PHE A 407 14.44 1.81 11.71
N ASP A 408 15.39 1.00 12.18
CA ASP A 408 15.61 -0.35 11.66
C ASP A 408 14.75 -1.29 12.49
N THR A 409 13.83 -2.01 11.86
CA THR A 409 12.81 -2.81 12.55
C THR A 409 12.68 -4.18 11.92
N LEU A 410 12.97 -5.21 12.71
CA LEU A 410 12.64 -6.60 12.40
C LEU A 410 11.33 -6.98 13.11
N MET A 411 10.33 -7.41 12.34
CA MET A 411 9.02 -7.81 12.86
C MET A 411 8.39 -8.91 12.00
N ASP A 412 7.35 -9.55 12.53
CA ASP A 412 6.58 -10.53 11.79
C ASP A 412 5.78 -9.90 10.64
N TYR A 413 5.46 -10.72 9.64
CA TYR A 413 4.76 -10.25 8.44
C TYR A 413 3.35 -9.71 8.74
N GLY A 414 2.71 -10.22 9.79
CA GLY A 414 1.41 -9.73 10.26
C GLY A 414 1.48 -8.30 10.79
N ALA A 415 2.45 -8.00 11.67
CA ALA A 415 2.69 -6.64 12.17
C ALA A 415 3.13 -5.68 11.06
N PHE A 416 3.97 -6.15 10.13
CA PHE A 416 4.39 -5.35 8.97
C PHE A 416 3.18 -4.87 8.15
N ARG A 417 2.17 -5.73 7.93
CA ARG A 417 0.94 -5.34 7.21
C ARG A 417 0.13 -4.25 7.89
N ASP A 418 0.23 -4.10 9.21
CA ASP A 418 -0.40 -3.00 9.95
C ASP A 418 0.44 -1.72 9.81
N LEU A 419 1.78 -1.82 9.92
CA LEU A 419 2.69 -0.68 9.72
C LEU A 419 2.65 -0.14 8.29
N GLN A 420 2.52 -1.02 7.29
CA GLN A 420 2.50 -0.65 5.87
C GLN A 420 1.36 0.31 5.53
N ARG A 421 0.26 0.26 6.27
CA ARG A 421 -0.88 1.18 6.10
C ARG A 421 -0.53 2.63 6.49
N HIS A 422 0.56 2.85 7.21
CA HIS A 422 1.00 4.16 7.66
C HIS A 422 1.76 4.93 6.55
N ARG A 423 1.01 5.65 5.72
CA ARG A 423 1.51 6.31 4.50
C ARG A 423 2.44 7.51 4.74
N ILE A 424 2.46 8.05 5.95
CA ILE A 424 3.40 9.11 6.34
C ILE A 424 4.82 8.56 6.46
N CYS A 425 5.00 7.31 6.89
CA CYS A 425 6.32 6.69 7.01
C CYS A 425 6.86 6.31 5.63
N THR A 426 8.11 6.70 5.35
CA THR A 426 8.85 6.15 4.21
C THR A 426 9.44 4.82 4.63
N GLN A 427 9.04 3.75 3.95
CA GLN A 427 9.47 2.38 4.26
C GLN A 427 10.45 1.92 3.19
N ILE A 428 11.54 1.28 3.60
CA ILE A 428 12.49 0.61 2.72
C ILE A 428 12.54 -0.84 3.19
N ASN A 429 11.90 -1.72 2.42
CA ASN A 429 11.72 -3.11 2.80
C ASN A 429 12.79 -3.97 2.12
N GLN A 430 13.30 -4.95 2.86
CA GLN A 430 14.05 -6.06 2.26
C GLN A 430 13.06 -7.04 1.61
N GLU A 431 13.53 -7.82 0.63
CA GLU A 431 12.73 -8.93 0.11
C GLU A 431 12.43 -9.94 1.23
N LEU A 432 11.30 -10.65 1.13
CA LEU A 432 10.98 -11.67 2.11
C LEU A 432 11.98 -12.82 2.02
N GLY A 433 12.43 -13.25 3.19
CA GLY A 433 13.39 -14.32 3.37
C GLY A 433 13.12 -15.10 4.65
N VAL A 434 13.96 -16.08 4.90
CA VAL A 434 13.86 -17.03 6.03
C VAL A 434 14.99 -16.86 7.05
N GLU A 435 15.91 -15.95 6.77
CA GLU A 435 17.17 -15.70 7.47
C GLU A 435 16.94 -15.19 8.90
N HIS A 436 15.80 -14.55 9.14
CA HIS A 436 15.46 -13.97 10.43
C HIS A 436 14.62 -14.91 11.32
N GLY A 437 14.17 -16.06 10.79
CA GLY A 437 13.27 -16.99 11.46
C GLY A 437 11.82 -16.52 11.44
N TYR A 438 11.01 -17.02 12.38
CA TYR A 438 9.58 -16.74 12.50
C TYR A 438 9.17 -16.52 13.95
N GLU A 439 8.07 -15.80 14.17
CA GLU A 439 7.47 -15.61 15.49
C GLU A 439 6.39 -16.66 15.75
N ILE A 440 6.23 -17.06 17.02
CA ILE A 440 5.21 -18.03 17.42
C ILE A 440 3.95 -17.27 17.87
N PRO A 441 2.79 -17.48 17.23
CA PRO A 441 1.53 -16.93 17.70
C PRO A 441 1.23 -17.33 19.15
N ARG A 442 0.89 -16.35 19.98
CA ARG A 442 0.80 -16.47 21.45
C ARG A 442 -0.04 -17.65 21.95
N ASP A 443 -1.14 -17.96 21.27
CA ASP A 443 -2.12 -18.94 21.76
C ASP A 443 -1.85 -20.37 21.23
N LEU A 444 -0.91 -20.57 20.29
CA LEU A 444 -0.58 -21.90 19.77
C LEU A 444 0.06 -22.85 20.82
N PRO A 445 1.00 -22.40 21.68
CA PRO A 445 1.57 -23.26 22.72
C PRO A 445 0.51 -23.81 23.67
N ASP A 446 -0.40 -22.95 24.15
CA ASP A 446 -1.45 -23.35 25.09
C ASP A 446 -2.50 -24.28 24.46
N ALA A 447 -2.62 -24.25 23.13
CA ALA A 447 -3.44 -25.17 22.35
C ALA A 447 -2.71 -26.50 21.99
N GLY A 448 -1.44 -26.66 22.38
CA GLY A 448 -0.65 -27.86 22.10
C GLY A 448 -0.25 -28.01 20.63
N LEU A 449 -0.13 -26.89 19.90
CA LEU A 449 0.17 -26.86 18.46
C LEU A 449 1.60 -26.42 18.13
N LEU A 450 2.45 -26.26 19.15
CA LEU A 450 3.78 -25.69 19.00
C LEU A 450 4.71 -26.55 18.12
N ASP A 451 4.77 -27.86 18.36
CA ASP A 451 5.65 -28.76 17.60
C ASP A 451 5.25 -28.85 16.12
N GLU A 452 3.94 -28.94 15.85
CA GLU A 452 3.38 -28.92 14.50
C GLU A 452 3.73 -27.60 13.80
N TYR A 453 3.61 -26.46 14.49
CA TYR A 453 3.97 -25.15 13.95
C TYR A 453 5.45 -25.10 13.54
N HIS A 454 6.36 -25.50 14.43
CA HIS A 454 7.80 -25.53 14.15
C HIS A 454 8.12 -26.42 12.95
N GLU A 455 7.53 -27.62 12.88
CA GLU A 455 7.75 -28.53 11.76
C GLU A 455 7.32 -27.92 10.42
N MET A 456 6.15 -27.27 10.37
CA MET A 456 5.67 -26.67 9.13
C MET A 456 6.52 -25.49 8.68
N MET A 457 6.95 -24.63 9.62
CA MET A 457 7.83 -23.49 9.31
C MET A 457 9.20 -23.96 8.80
N GLU A 458 9.78 -25.01 9.39
CA GLU A 458 11.05 -25.57 8.90
C GLU A 458 10.92 -26.20 7.51
N ARG A 459 9.80 -26.86 7.21
CA ARG A 459 9.53 -27.38 5.86
C ARG A 459 9.38 -26.25 4.85
N ALA A 460 8.67 -25.17 5.19
CA ALA A 460 8.55 -24.00 4.34
C ALA A 460 9.90 -23.31 4.12
N ARG A 461 10.74 -23.21 5.17
CA ARG A 461 12.11 -22.70 5.08
C ARG A 461 12.96 -23.53 4.12
N ALA A 462 12.96 -24.85 4.27
CA ALA A 462 13.72 -25.74 3.39
C ALA A 462 13.27 -25.62 1.93
N ALA A 463 11.96 -25.48 1.69
CA ALA A 463 11.43 -25.25 0.35
C ALA A 463 11.88 -23.90 -0.22
N TYR A 464 11.84 -22.83 0.58
CA TYR A 464 12.33 -21.52 0.17
C TYR A 464 13.81 -21.58 -0.24
N GLU A 465 14.68 -22.17 0.60
CA GLU A 465 16.12 -22.23 0.34
C GLU A 465 16.44 -22.93 -0.98
N LEU A 466 15.79 -24.08 -1.24
CA LEU A 466 15.98 -24.83 -2.48
C LEU A 466 15.48 -24.06 -3.72
N ILE A 467 14.32 -23.39 -3.63
CA ILE A 467 13.78 -22.61 -4.75
C ILE A 467 14.62 -21.36 -4.97
N ALA A 468 15.08 -20.70 -3.90
CA ALA A 468 15.78 -19.43 -3.96
C ALA A 468 17.16 -19.52 -4.61
N ASP A 469 17.77 -20.71 -4.66
CA ASP A 469 19.04 -20.96 -5.36
C ASP A 469 18.91 -20.65 -6.85
N ASP A 470 17.81 -21.09 -7.49
CA ASP A 470 17.56 -20.86 -8.92
C ASP A 470 16.63 -19.65 -9.19
N LEU A 471 15.64 -19.45 -8.32
CA LEU A 471 14.51 -18.52 -8.50
C LEU A 471 14.32 -17.64 -7.24
N PRO A 472 15.27 -16.73 -6.92
CA PRO A 472 15.24 -15.89 -5.72
C PRO A 472 13.92 -15.14 -5.51
N HIS A 473 13.43 -14.50 -6.56
CA HIS A 473 12.29 -13.59 -6.43
C HIS A 473 10.99 -14.38 -6.28
N GLU A 474 10.88 -15.53 -6.94
CA GLU A 474 9.71 -16.41 -6.86
C GLU A 474 9.70 -17.27 -5.58
N ALA A 475 10.84 -17.54 -4.95
CA ALA A 475 10.89 -18.28 -3.69
C ALA A 475 10.03 -17.61 -2.60
N GLN A 476 9.87 -16.28 -2.63
CA GLN A 476 9.02 -15.54 -1.69
C GLN A 476 7.58 -16.07 -1.61
N TYR A 477 7.06 -16.66 -2.70
CA TYR A 477 5.69 -17.17 -2.76
C TYR A 477 5.42 -18.36 -1.80
N VAL A 478 6.46 -19.08 -1.34
CA VAL A 478 6.30 -20.18 -0.36
C VAL A 478 6.38 -19.72 1.11
N ILE A 479 6.72 -18.46 1.37
CA ILE A 479 6.84 -17.93 2.74
C ILE A 479 5.44 -17.70 3.33
N PRO A 480 5.11 -18.29 4.50
CA PRO A 480 3.82 -18.14 5.17
C PRO A 480 3.65 -16.89 6.05
#